data_AF-A0A0C3G4G8-F1
#
_entry.id   AF-A0A0C3G4G8-F1
#
_cell.length_a   1.000
_cell.length_b   1.000
_cell.length_c   1.000
_cell.angle_alpha   90.00
_cell.angle_beta   90.00
_cell.angle_gamma   90.00
#
_symmetry.space_group_name_H-M   'P 1'
#
loop_
_entity.id
_entity.type
_entity.pdbx_description
1 polymer ?
#
loop_
_entity_poly.entity_id
_entity_poly.type
_entity_poly.pdbx_seq_one_letter_code
_entity_poly.pdbx_strand_id
1 'polypeptide(L)'
;DHQILVGPGSQLVYSPSNITASPGDTVTFTFNAKNHTVTQSNFAEPCIPLANSTGKAGFFSGFEPVGANVTSGFPQFQIKVNDTNPIWGYCSQTGHCQQGMVFSINAPSNGTNTFSAFQLLAKTSNVTKAYEALGAASTKNTKLKSLAKTALIGIVAGTAVLLLLSLLLCYCCCCRNRGNRGVLSSQVGGGGLMSFGAAKYRSLNAPAPVAAVDIHVEYEPPGEKPHGEANESYSHEGPYDPPPLLGGQYSTAWDQHK
;
A
#
# COMPACT_ATOMS: atom_id res chain seq x y z
N ASP A 1 -14.43 -22.95 24.31
CA ASP A 1 -13.39 -23.56 23.45
C ASP A 1 -13.83 -23.70 22.00
N HIS A 2 -12.92 -23.42 21.07
CA HIS A 2 -13.14 -23.48 19.62
C HIS A 2 -12.02 -24.27 18.95
N GLN A 3 -12.35 -24.90 17.81
CA GLN A 3 -11.41 -25.65 16.99
C GLN A 3 -11.39 -25.07 15.58
N ILE A 4 -10.19 -24.85 15.04
CA ILE A 4 -9.96 -24.43 13.67
C ILE A 4 -8.97 -25.40 13.02
N LEU A 5 -9.40 -26.06 11.94
CA LEU A 5 -8.51 -26.86 11.11
C LEU A 5 -7.70 -25.96 10.19
N VAL A 6 -6.40 -26.20 10.09
CA VAL A 6 -5.48 -25.45 9.22
C VAL A 6 -5.10 -26.32 8.03
N GLY A 7 -5.57 -25.92 6.84
CA GLY A 7 -5.34 -26.65 5.61
C GLY A 7 -6.07 -27.99 5.43
N PRO A 8 -7.32 -28.17 5.91
CA PRO A 8 -8.03 -29.44 5.78
C PRO A 8 -8.18 -29.84 4.32
N GLY A 9 -8.03 -31.14 4.00
CA GLY A 9 -8.14 -31.63 2.63
C GLY A 9 -7.12 -31.04 1.66
N SER A 10 -5.94 -30.64 2.16
CA SER A 10 -4.89 -29.93 1.38
C SER A 10 -5.36 -28.61 0.77
N GLN A 11 -6.40 -27.98 1.32
CA GLN A 11 -6.90 -26.68 0.89
C GLN A 11 -6.09 -25.54 1.52
N LEU A 12 -6.10 -24.35 0.91
CA LEU A 12 -5.46 -23.16 1.48
C LEU A 12 -6.46 -22.36 2.32
N VAL A 13 -6.97 -22.97 3.39
CA VAL A 13 -8.06 -22.41 4.19
C VAL A 13 -7.91 -22.74 5.68
N TYR A 14 -8.46 -21.86 6.52
CA TYR A 14 -8.78 -22.15 7.92
C TYR A 14 -10.25 -22.57 8.01
N SER A 15 -10.58 -23.64 8.72
CA SER A 15 -11.96 -24.14 8.79
C SER A 15 -12.41 -24.37 10.24
N PRO A 16 -13.39 -23.59 10.74
CA PRO A 16 -13.97 -22.39 10.13
C PRO A 16 -12.95 -21.24 10.02
N SER A 17 -13.14 -20.35 9.04
CA SER A 17 -12.25 -19.19 8.82
C SER A 17 -12.69 -17.95 9.59
N ASN A 18 -13.91 -17.91 10.12
CA ASN A 18 -14.40 -16.83 10.96
C ASN A 18 -15.22 -17.43 12.09
N ILE A 19 -14.90 -17.07 13.34
CA ILE A 19 -15.62 -17.53 14.53
C ILE A 19 -15.97 -16.36 15.45
N THR A 20 -16.91 -16.60 16.36
CA THR A 20 -17.20 -15.72 17.50
C THR A 20 -16.83 -16.47 18.78
N ALA A 21 -16.05 -15.85 19.65
CA ALA A 21 -15.54 -16.43 20.87
C ALA A 21 -15.65 -15.44 22.03
N SER A 22 -15.91 -15.96 23.23
CA SER A 22 -16.03 -15.15 24.46
C SER A 22 -14.66 -14.99 25.13
N PRO A 23 -14.43 -13.90 25.89
CA PRO A 23 -13.25 -13.79 26.73
C PRO A 23 -13.09 -15.02 27.64
N GLY A 24 -11.88 -15.57 27.70
CA GLY A 24 -11.55 -16.80 28.42
C GLY A 24 -11.54 -18.07 27.55
N ASP A 25 -12.21 -18.07 26.39
CA ASP A 25 -12.18 -19.18 25.44
C ASP A 25 -10.75 -19.48 24.96
N THR A 26 -10.46 -20.77 24.76
CA THR A 26 -9.29 -21.21 24.00
C THR A 26 -9.68 -21.48 22.55
N VAL A 27 -8.88 -21.00 21.60
CA VAL A 27 -8.96 -21.40 20.19
C VAL A 27 -7.79 -22.32 19.88
N THR A 28 -8.08 -23.55 19.48
CA THR A 28 -7.08 -24.54 19.09
C THR A 28 -7.05 -24.66 17.58
N PHE A 29 -5.86 -24.47 17.01
CA PHE A 29 -5.58 -24.66 15.60
C PHE A 29 -4.95 -26.04 15.42
N THR A 30 -5.57 -26.91 14.64
CA THR A 30 -5.03 -28.24 14.32
C THR A 30 -4.52 -28.27 12.89
N PHE A 31 -3.25 -28.58 12.69
CA PHE A 31 -2.59 -28.51 11.39
C PHE A 31 -2.78 -29.81 10.60
N ASN A 32 -3.34 -29.71 9.39
CA ASN A 32 -3.43 -30.80 8.44
C ASN A 32 -2.24 -30.81 7.48
N ALA A 33 -2.23 -31.76 6.55
CA ALA A 33 -1.15 -31.96 5.57
C ALA A 33 -0.73 -30.67 4.86
N LYS A 34 0.53 -30.64 4.38
CA LYS A 34 1.27 -29.48 3.85
C LYS A 34 1.94 -28.67 4.95
N ASN A 35 2.38 -27.46 4.64
CA ASN A 35 3.08 -26.58 5.56
C ASN A 35 2.29 -25.28 5.72
N HIS A 36 1.87 -25.00 6.94
CA HIS A 36 1.05 -23.87 7.28
C HIS A 36 1.54 -23.21 8.57
N THR A 37 0.97 -22.04 8.87
CA THR A 37 1.29 -21.26 10.07
C THR A 37 0.00 -20.66 10.58
N VAL A 38 -0.05 -20.24 11.84
CA VAL A 38 -1.02 -19.30 12.39
C VAL A 38 -0.25 -18.05 12.77
N THR A 39 -0.41 -16.97 12.00
CA THR A 39 0.30 -15.69 12.22
C THR A 39 -0.69 -14.57 12.44
N GLN A 40 -0.54 -13.79 13.51
CA GLN A 40 -1.38 -12.63 13.76
C GLN A 40 -1.01 -11.48 12.83
N SER A 41 -2.01 -10.78 12.32
CA SER A 41 -1.87 -9.54 11.56
C SER A 41 -2.86 -8.49 12.06
N ASN A 42 -2.86 -7.32 11.42
CA ASN A 42 -3.90 -6.33 11.59
C ASN A 42 -4.84 -6.34 10.38
N PHE A 43 -6.02 -5.71 10.50
CA PHE A 43 -7.02 -5.69 9.44
C PHE A 43 -6.52 -5.06 8.13
N ALA A 44 -5.79 -3.95 8.21
CA ALA A 44 -5.33 -3.18 7.05
C ALA A 44 -4.21 -3.89 6.26
N GLU A 45 -3.38 -4.67 6.96
CA GLU A 45 -2.22 -5.37 6.39
C GLU A 45 -2.30 -6.89 6.68
N PRO A 46 -3.26 -7.61 6.05
CA PRO A 46 -3.57 -9.01 6.34
C PRO A 46 -2.37 -9.96 6.23
N CYS A 47 -1.47 -9.70 5.29
CA CYS A 47 -0.34 -10.58 4.94
C CYS A 47 0.99 -10.12 5.54
N ILE A 48 0.97 -9.32 6.62
CA ILE A 48 2.15 -8.82 7.32
C ILE A 48 2.01 -9.18 8.81
N PRO A 49 3.07 -9.68 9.47
CA PRO A 49 3.00 -9.95 10.91
C PRO A 49 2.61 -8.70 11.68
N LEU A 50 1.81 -8.85 12.75
CA LEU A 50 1.34 -7.73 13.56
C LEU A 50 2.50 -6.88 14.10
N ALA A 51 3.59 -7.53 14.53
CA ALA A 51 4.80 -6.85 15.01
C ALA A 51 5.44 -5.97 13.94
N ASN A 52 5.46 -6.42 12.69
CA ASN A 52 6.09 -5.70 11.58
C ASN A 52 5.23 -4.53 11.10
N SER A 53 3.91 -4.61 11.26
CA SER A 53 2.97 -3.58 10.79
C SER A 53 2.65 -2.53 11.85
N THR A 54 2.63 -2.91 13.12
CA THR A 54 2.16 -2.02 14.21
C THR A 54 3.16 -1.81 15.33
N GLY A 55 4.27 -2.57 15.35
CA GLY A 55 5.20 -2.61 16.48
C GLY A 55 4.69 -3.37 17.71
N LYS A 56 3.43 -3.82 17.72
CA LYS A 56 2.86 -4.62 18.82
C LYS A 56 3.20 -6.09 18.64
N ALA A 57 3.59 -6.74 19.73
CA ALA A 57 3.76 -8.19 19.73
C ALA A 57 2.46 -8.89 19.29
N GLY A 58 2.60 -9.90 18.44
CA GLY A 58 1.52 -10.77 18.01
C GLY A 58 1.95 -12.23 18.05
N PHE A 59 1.01 -13.14 17.91
CA PHE A 59 1.33 -14.57 17.91
C PHE A 59 1.84 -15.06 16.54
N PHE A 60 2.69 -16.08 16.60
CA PHE A 60 3.18 -16.84 15.45
C PHE A 60 3.42 -18.28 15.89
N SER A 61 2.77 -19.24 15.24
CA SER A 61 2.94 -20.67 15.57
C SER A 61 4.29 -21.24 15.16
N GLY A 62 5.00 -20.59 14.24
CA GLY A 62 6.01 -21.29 13.44
C GLY A 62 5.40 -21.96 12.21
N PHE A 63 6.26 -22.51 11.36
CA PHE A 63 5.87 -23.37 10.24
C PHE A 63 5.67 -24.79 10.73
N GLU A 64 4.47 -25.33 10.49
CA GLU A 64 4.05 -26.66 10.92
C GLU A 64 3.90 -27.57 9.69
N PRO A 65 4.98 -28.27 9.28
CA PRO A 65 4.93 -29.22 8.18
C PRO A 65 4.31 -30.55 8.61
N VAL A 66 3.27 -30.97 7.90
CA VAL A 66 2.58 -32.24 8.12
C VAL A 66 2.62 -33.09 6.85
N GLY A 67 3.13 -34.31 6.97
CA GLY A 67 3.20 -35.29 5.88
C GLY A 67 1.82 -35.75 5.40
N ALA A 68 1.71 -36.07 4.11
CA ALA A 68 0.42 -36.47 3.50
C ALA A 68 -0.13 -37.82 4.05
N ASN A 69 0.73 -38.65 4.63
CA ASN A 69 0.38 -39.94 5.22
C ASN A 69 0.04 -39.87 6.73
N VAL A 70 0.08 -38.68 7.33
CA VAL A 70 -0.27 -38.49 8.74
C VAL A 70 -1.80 -38.54 8.89
N THR A 71 -2.28 -39.43 9.76
CA THR A 71 -3.72 -39.63 10.02
C THR A 71 -4.14 -39.32 11.46
N SER A 72 -3.18 -39.15 12.36
CA SER A 72 -3.40 -38.81 13.78
C SER A 72 -2.18 -38.09 14.36
N GLY A 73 -2.32 -37.51 15.55
CA GLY A 73 -1.21 -36.78 16.21
C GLY A 73 -0.83 -35.48 15.50
N PHE A 74 -1.82 -34.81 14.89
CA PHE A 74 -1.60 -33.54 14.20
C PHE A 74 -1.06 -32.46 15.16
N PRO A 75 -0.10 -31.63 14.71
CA PRO A 75 0.37 -30.49 15.49
C PRO A 75 -0.77 -29.56 15.87
N GLN A 76 -0.65 -28.91 17.03
CA GLN A 76 -1.64 -27.97 17.52
C GLN A 76 -0.98 -26.69 18.02
N PHE A 77 -1.63 -25.56 17.73
CA PHE A 77 -1.28 -24.26 18.27
C PHE A 77 -2.51 -23.67 18.97
N GLN A 78 -2.33 -23.10 20.16
CA GLN A 78 -3.44 -22.59 20.96
C GLN A 78 -3.24 -21.12 21.29
N ILE A 79 -4.35 -20.37 21.24
CA ILE A 79 -4.40 -18.99 21.74
C ILE A 79 -5.55 -18.82 22.71
N LYS A 80 -5.39 -17.90 23.67
CA LYS A 80 -6.44 -17.46 24.57
C LYS A 80 -7.11 -16.19 24.04
N VAL A 81 -8.43 -16.15 24.09
CA VAL A 81 -9.23 -14.97 23.77
C VAL A 81 -9.33 -14.12 25.03
N ASN A 82 -8.71 -12.94 25.03
CA ASN A 82 -8.64 -12.08 26.22
C ASN A 82 -9.82 -11.10 26.32
N ASP A 83 -10.38 -10.70 25.19
CA ASP A 83 -11.47 -9.73 25.09
C ASP A 83 -12.32 -10.00 23.84
N THR A 84 -13.29 -9.12 23.57
CA THR A 84 -14.17 -9.22 22.40
C THR A 84 -13.61 -8.47 21.18
N ASN A 85 -12.39 -7.95 21.22
CA ASN A 85 -11.82 -7.22 20.09
C ASN A 85 -11.54 -8.19 18.92
N PRO A 86 -11.69 -7.74 17.67
CA PRO A 86 -11.40 -8.58 16.52
C PRO A 86 -9.93 -9.00 16.47
N ILE A 87 -9.69 -10.30 16.29
CA ILE A 87 -8.37 -10.86 16.00
C ILE A 87 -8.33 -11.23 14.53
N TRP A 88 -7.27 -10.80 13.85
CA TRP A 88 -7.01 -11.05 12.44
C TRP A 88 -5.75 -11.89 12.30
N GLY A 89 -5.79 -12.88 11.42
CA GLY A 89 -4.62 -13.72 11.20
C GLY A 89 -4.57 -14.36 9.82
N TYR A 90 -3.41 -14.87 9.46
CA TYR A 90 -3.11 -15.37 8.13
C TYR A 90 -2.08 -16.50 8.14
N CYS A 91 -2.01 -17.23 7.04
CA CYS A 91 -0.93 -18.18 6.79
C CYS A 91 0.24 -17.48 6.09
N SER A 92 1.41 -17.46 6.73
CA SER A 92 2.62 -16.78 6.25
C SER A 92 3.46 -17.61 5.27
N GLN A 93 3.05 -18.85 4.98
CA GLN A 93 3.57 -19.59 3.83
C GLN A 93 3.37 -18.81 2.53
N THR A 94 4.44 -18.71 1.74
CA THR A 94 4.51 -17.91 0.52
C THR A 94 3.30 -18.16 -0.39
N GLY A 95 2.58 -17.08 -0.70
CA GLY A 95 1.42 -17.10 -1.60
C GLY A 95 0.12 -17.59 -0.97
N HIS A 96 0.10 -18.18 0.24
CA HIS A 96 -1.13 -18.69 0.85
C HIS A 96 -2.06 -17.55 1.26
N CYS A 97 -1.52 -16.52 1.93
CA CYS A 97 -2.30 -15.35 2.32
C CYS A 97 -2.97 -14.66 1.12
N GLN A 98 -2.21 -14.46 0.04
CA GLN A 98 -2.71 -13.80 -1.17
C GLN A 98 -3.65 -14.67 -2.00
N GLN A 99 -3.80 -15.95 -1.66
CA GLN A 99 -4.89 -16.80 -2.14
C GLN A 99 -6.14 -16.74 -1.25
N GLY A 100 -6.10 -15.94 -0.17
CA GLY A 100 -7.20 -15.76 0.78
C GLY A 100 -7.13 -16.66 2.00
N MET A 101 -5.98 -17.28 2.28
CA MET A 101 -5.78 -18.09 3.48
C MET A 101 -5.59 -17.19 4.72
N VAL A 102 -6.72 -16.67 5.20
CA VAL A 102 -6.84 -15.82 6.37
C VAL A 102 -7.96 -16.30 7.29
N PHE A 103 -7.92 -15.90 8.55
CA PHE A 103 -8.99 -16.15 9.52
C PHE A 103 -9.28 -14.91 10.36
N SER A 104 -10.43 -14.93 11.02
CA SER A 104 -10.78 -13.96 12.05
C SER A 104 -11.47 -14.58 13.25
N ILE A 105 -11.32 -13.93 14.40
CA ILE A 105 -12.08 -14.20 15.62
C ILE A 105 -12.74 -12.89 15.99
N ASN A 106 -14.04 -12.92 16.28
CA ASN A 106 -14.83 -11.74 16.65
C ASN A 106 -14.81 -10.62 15.59
N ALA A 107 -14.73 -10.98 14.31
CA ALA A 107 -14.91 -9.99 13.23
C ALA A 107 -16.34 -9.41 13.26
N PRO A 108 -16.50 -8.09 13.06
CA PRO A 108 -17.80 -7.47 12.86
C PRO A 108 -18.58 -8.15 11.72
N SER A 109 -19.89 -8.35 11.94
CA SER A 109 -20.80 -8.93 10.94
C SER A 109 -21.20 -7.94 9.85
N ASN A 110 -20.99 -6.64 10.07
CA ASN A 110 -21.32 -5.56 9.16
C ASN A 110 -20.27 -4.43 9.24
N GLY A 111 -20.44 -3.41 8.39
CA GLY A 111 -19.52 -2.29 8.28
C GLY A 111 -18.34 -2.56 7.34
N THR A 112 -17.28 -1.77 7.47
CA THR A 112 -16.11 -1.83 6.57
C THR A 112 -15.11 -2.92 6.94
N ASN A 113 -15.09 -3.34 8.22
CA ASN A 113 -14.06 -4.22 8.76
C ASN A 113 -14.57 -5.65 8.97
N THR A 114 -15.27 -6.21 7.98
CA THR A 114 -15.81 -7.58 8.04
C THR A 114 -14.75 -8.61 7.64
N PHE A 115 -14.98 -9.89 7.97
CA PHE A 115 -14.12 -10.98 7.50
C PHE A 115 -14.02 -11.02 5.96
N SER A 116 -15.12 -10.79 5.25
CA SER A 116 -15.12 -10.74 3.78
C SER A 116 -14.21 -9.64 3.25
N ALA A 117 -14.25 -8.45 3.85
CA ALA A 117 -13.35 -7.35 3.51
C ALA A 117 -11.88 -7.70 3.80
N PHE A 118 -11.61 -8.33 4.94
CA PHE A 118 -10.27 -8.78 5.30
C PHE A 118 -9.70 -9.80 4.30
N GLN A 119 -10.50 -10.80 3.90
CA GLN A 119 -10.10 -11.79 2.91
C GLN A 119 -9.88 -11.17 1.52
N LEU A 120 -10.68 -10.17 1.15
CA LEU A 120 -10.47 -9.42 -0.10
C LEU A 120 -9.15 -8.65 -0.08
N LEU A 121 -8.85 -7.95 1.03
CA LEU A 121 -7.57 -7.24 1.21
C LEU A 121 -6.37 -8.18 1.13
N ALA A 122 -6.50 -9.40 1.68
CA ALA A 122 -5.45 -10.41 1.61
C ALA A 122 -5.14 -10.79 0.16
N LYS A 123 -6.19 -11.05 -0.64
CA LYS A 123 -6.06 -11.40 -2.06
C LYS A 123 -5.47 -10.28 -2.91
N THR A 124 -5.64 -9.01 -2.51
CA THR A 124 -5.11 -7.85 -3.24
C THR A 124 -3.77 -7.32 -2.70
N SER A 125 -3.22 -7.90 -1.62
CA SER A 125 -2.01 -7.40 -0.93
C SER A 125 -0.73 -7.35 -1.80
N ASN A 126 -0.66 -8.12 -2.89
CA ASN A 126 0.45 -8.02 -3.84
C ASN A 126 0.32 -6.82 -4.79
N VAL A 127 -0.92 -6.43 -5.11
CA VAL A 127 -1.21 -5.26 -5.95
C VAL A 127 -0.95 -3.99 -5.15
N THR A 128 -1.24 -4.01 -3.84
CA THR A 128 -1.08 -2.82 -3.01
C THR A 128 0.38 -2.40 -2.85
N LYS A 129 1.26 -3.35 -2.51
CA LYS A 129 2.71 -3.08 -2.44
C LYS A 129 3.31 -2.63 -3.78
N ALA A 130 2.77 -3.09 -4.90
CA ALA A 130 3.22 -2.67 -6.22
C ALA A 130 2.85 -1.20 -6.50
N TYR A 131 1.65 -0.73 -6.13
CA TYR A 131 1.32 0.69 -6.28
C TYR A 131 2.15 1.56 -5.33
N GLU A 132 2.43 1.11 -4.10
CA GLU A 132 3.24 1.85 -3.13
C GLU A 132 4.68 1.97 -3.60
N ALA A 133 5.24 0.89 -4.15
CA ALA A 133 6.58 0.90 -4.73
C ALA A 133 6.66 1.82 -5.97
N LEU A 134 5.64 1.84 -6.82
CA LEU A 134 5.56 2.76 -7.97
C LEU A 134 5.37 4.22 -7.55
N GLY A 135 4.55 4.47 -6.51
CA GLY A 135 4.35 5.79 -5.92
C GLY A 135 5.60 6.33 -5.23
N ALA A 136 6.32 5.49 -4.49
CA ALA A 136 7.59 5.82 -3.84
C ALA A 136 8.74 6.00 -4.83
N ALA A 137 8.73 5.29 -5.97
CA ALA A 137 9.66 5.52 -7.07
C ALA A 137 9.41 6.88 -7.75
N SER A 138 8.17 7.35 -7.80
CA SER A 138 7.80 8.68 -8.32
C SER A 138 8.37 9.82 -7.47
N THR A 139 8.46 9.65 -6.14
CA THR A 139 8.97 10.69 -5.22
C THR A 139 10.51 10.78 -5.17
N LYS A 140 11.25 9.77 -5.64
CA LYS A 140 12.73 9.85 -5.70
C LYS A 140 13.27 10.66 -6.90
N ASN A 141 12.42 10.97 -7.88
CA ASN A 141 12.83 11.75 -9.08
C ASN A 141 12.68 13.27 -8.95
N THR A 142 12.23 13.81 -7.81
CA THR A 142 12.19 15.27 -7.58
C THR A 142 13.46 15.83 -6.95
N LYS A 143 14.40 15.01 -6.48
CA LYS A 143 15.73 15.44 -6.02
C LYS A 143 16.78 15.56 -7.14
N LEU A 144 16.34 15.86 -8.36
CA LEU A 144 17.17 16.25 -9.51
C LEU A 144 16.76 17.61 -10.11
N LYS A 145 15.86 18.36 -9.47
CA LYS A 145 15.51 19.74 -9.85
C LYS A 145 16.18 20.82 -8.99
N SER A 146 17.37 20.54 -8.47
CA SER A 146 18.20 21.53 -7.75
C SER A 146 19.65 21.58 -8.26
N LEU A 147 19.89 21.21 -9.53
CA LEU A 147 21.16 21.46 -10.20
C LEU A 147 20.93 21.91 -11.65
N ALA A 148 20.14 22.97 -11.83
CA ALA A 148 19.97 23.63 -13.13
C ALA A 148 19.74 25.14 -12.93
N LYS A 149 20.63 25.79 -12.18
CA LYS A 149 20.71 27.26 -12.09
C LYS A 149 22.17 27.74 -11.92
N THR A 150 23.07 27.38 -12.84
CA THR A 150 24.26 28.21 -13.11
C THR A 150 24.83 27.92 -14.50
N ALA A 151 24.53 28.81 -15.46
CA ALA A 151 25.40 29.24 -16.57
C ALA A 151 24.58 30.08 -17.57
N LEU A 152 24.26 31.32 -17.18
CA LEU A 152 23.81 32.37 -18.10
C LEU A 152 25.01 33.26 -18.41
N ILE A 153 25.76 33.00 -19.49
CA ILE A 153 26.50 34.03 -20.23
C ILE A 153 26.52 33.65 -21.73
N GLY A 154 25.75 34.39 -22.54
CA GLY A 154 26.25 34.88 -23.83
C GLY A 154 25.86 34.18 -25.14
N ILE A 155 24.58 34.19 -25.55
CA ILE A 155 24.23 34.22 -27.00
C ILE A 155 22.96 35.06 -27.22
N VAL A 156 23.07 36.39 -27.13
CA VAL A 156 22.03 37.34 -27.61
C VAL A 156 22.59 38.29 -28.69
N ALA A 157 23.80 38.05 -29.19
CA ALA A 157 24.42 38.87 -30.25
C ALA A 157 24.32 38.25 -31.67
N GLY A 158 23.87 36.99 -31.81
CA GLY A 158 23.86 36.29 -33.11
C GLY A 158 22.60 36.49 -33.95
N THR A 159 21.44 36.69 -33.32
CA THR A 159 20.14 36.76 -34.02
C THR A 159 19.87 38.14 -34.64
N ALA A 160 20.38 39.22 -34.05
CA ALA A 160 20.27 40.56 -34.60
C ALA A 160 21.12 40.75 -35.88
N VAL A 161 22.29 40.11 -35.95
CA VAL A 161 23.20 40.21 -37.11
C VAL A 161 22.66 39.41 -38.30
N LEU A 162 22.08 38.22 -38.07
CA LEU A 162 21.49 37.40 -39.14
C LEU A 162 20.22 38.03 -39.74
N LEU A 163 19.37 38.67 -38.92
CA LEU A 163 18.19 39.38 -39.41
C LEU A 163 18.56 40.65 -40.19
N LEU A 164 19.56 41.42 -39.74
CA LEU A 164 20.06 42.57 -40.49
C LEU A 164 20.72 42.18 -41.82
N LEU A 165 21.46 41.07 -41.88
CA LEU A 165 22.08 40.59 -43.13
C LEU A 165 21.02 40.12 -44.15
N SER A 166 19.95 39.47 -43.69
CA SER A 166 18.83 39.02 -44.55
C SER A 166 18.04 40.19 -45.15
N LEU A 167 17.83 41.28 -44.38
CA LEU A 167 17.17 42.50 -44.86
C LEU A 167 18.04 43.28 -45.85
N LEU A 168 19.36 43.30 -45.68
CA LEU A 168 20.30 43.96 -46.59
C LEU A 168 20.40 43.22 -47.94
N LEU A 169 20.40 41.89 -47.94
CA LEU A 169 20.35 41.06 -49.15
C LEU A 169 19.03 41.22 -49.91
N CYS A 170 17.90 41.28 -49.19
CA CYS A 170 16.58 41.53 -49.80
C CYS A 170 16.49 42.94 -50.43
N TYR A 171 17.04 43.97 -49.78
CA TYR A 171 17.13 45.33 -50.32
C TYR A 171 17.98 45.41 -51.60
N CYS A 172 19.13 44.72 -51.65
CA CYS A 172 19.97 44.66 -52.85
C CYS A 172 19.30 43.94 -54.04
N CYS A 173 18.48 42.90 -53.78
CA CYS A 173 17.73 42.21 -54.82
C CYS A 173 16.54 43.03 -55.35
N CYS A 174 15.86 43.81 -54.50
CA CYS A 174 14.75 44.67 -54.93
C CYS A 174 15.20 45.99 -55.58
N CYS A 175 16.42 46.46 -55.32
CA CYS A 175 16.97 47.67 -55.98
C CYS A 175 17.62 47.41 -57.34
N ARG A 176 18.00 46.16 -57.67
CA ARG A 176 18.63 45.82 -58.97
C ARG A 176 17.64 45.54 -60.11
N ASN A 177 16.33 45.46 -59.82
CA ASN A 177 15.30 45.23 -60.84
C ASN A 177 14.42 46.46 -61.13
N ARG A 178 14.83 47.66 -60.68
CA ARG A 178 14.18 48.93 -61.00
C ARG A 178 14.83 49.57 -62.23
N GLY A 179 14.74 48.86 -63.35
CA GLY A 179 15.42 49.22 -64.59
C GLY A 179 14.75 48.67 -65.85
N ASN A 180 13.43 48.52 -65.88
CA ASN A 180 12.68 48.68 -67.14
C ASN A 180 11.20 48.98 -66.87
N ARG A 181 10.70 50.07 -67.47
CA ARG A 181 9.32 50.57 -67.38
C ARG A 181 8.47 49.98 -68.52
N GLY A 182 7.16 49.82 -68.30
CA GLY A 182 6.14 49.54 -69.33
C GLY A 182 4.88 48.97 -68.71
N VAL A 183 3.91 49.78 -68.24
CA VAL A 183 2.78 50.41 -68.97
C VAL A 183 1.57 49.45 -69.12
N LEU A 184 0.39 50.03 -68.84
CA LEU A 184 -1.01 49.57 -68.95
C LEU A 184 -1.56 48.72 -67.79
N SER A 185 -2.82 48.83 -67.38
CA SER A 185 -3.88 49.86 -67.27
C SER A 185 -5.15 49.07 -66.93
N SER A 186 -6.09 49.72 -66.23
CA SER A 186 -7.54 49.44 -66.18
C SER A 186 -8.03 48.45 -65.09
N GLN A 187 -8.65 48.92 -63.99
CA GLN A 187 -10.11 49.22 -63.79
C GLN A 187 -10.92 47.91 -63.57
N VAL A 188 -11.87 47.71 -62.64
CA VAL A 188 -12.95 48.53 -62.03
C VAL A 188 -13.46 47.83 -60.74
N GLY A 189 -13.86 48.62 -59.72
CA GLY A 189 -15.04 48.46 -58.82
C GLY A 189 -15.16 47.25 -57.88
N GLY A 190 -15.68 47.31 -56.66
CA GLY A 190 -16.46 48.33 -55.96
C GLY A 190 -17.70 47.69 -55.29
N GLY A 191 -17.83 47.80 -53.96
CA GLY A 191 -19.12 47.91 -53.27
C GLY A 191 -19.64 46.75 -52.38
N GLY A 192 -20.25 47.14 -51.24
CA GLY A 192 -21.27 46.39 -50.45
C GLY A 192 -20.72 45.63 -49.22
N LEU A 193 -20.80 46.09 -47.96
CA LEU A 193 -21.94 46.46 -47.11
C LEU A 193 -22.96 45.31 -46.90
N MET A 194 -23.06 44.78 -45.67
CA MET A 194 -24.33 44.49 -44.97
C MET A 194 -24.10 44.13 -43.48
N SER A 195 -25.07 44.55 -42.69
CA SER A 195 -25.21 44.52 -41.23
C SER A 195 -26.04 43.29 -40.76
N PHE A 196 -26.42 43.31 -39.47
CA PHE A 196 -27.37 42.45 -38.74
C PHE A 196 -26.80 41.10 -38.27
N GLY A 197 -27.00 40.63 -37.04
CA GLY A 197 -27.80 41.10 -35.91
C GLY A 197 -27.69 40.06 -34.79
N ALA A 198 -27.77 40.51 -33.54
CA ALA A 198 -27.81 39.66 -32.36
C ALA A 198 -29.23 39.19 -32.05
N ALA A 199 -29.42 37.90 -31.79
CA ALA A 199 -30.53 37.33 -30.99
C ALA A 199 -30.13 35.90 -30.57
N LYS A 200 -29.82 35.65 -29.28
CA LYS A 200 -30.73 35.12 -28.24
C LYS A 200 -31.50 33.85 -28.64
N TYR A 201 -31.07 32.70 -28.12
CA TYR A 201 -31.94 31.65 -27.60
C TYR A 201 -31.34 31.03 -26.32
N ARG A 202 -32.11 31.12 -25.23
CA ARG A 202 -32.12 30.28 -24.00
C ARG A 202 -32.80 28.95 -24.40
N SER A 203 -32.72 27.79 -23.73
CA SER A 203 -32.27 27.28 -22.42
C SER A 203 -32.27 25.73 -22.57
N LEU A 204 -31.49 24.94 -21.83
CA LEU A 204 -31.90 24.25 -20.59
C LEU A 204 -30.80 23.24 -20.20
N ASN A 205 -30.75 22.89 -18.91
CA ASN A 205 -29.89 21.91 -18.22
C ASN A 205 -28.56 22.44 -17.66
N ALA A 206 -28.69 23.16 -16.54
CA ALA A 206 -27.65 23.27 -15.53
C ALA A 206 -27.80 22.10 -14.52
N PRO A 207 -26.71 21.41 -14.12
CA PRO A 207 -26.72 20.45 -13.02
C PRO A 207 -26.72 21.16 -11.65
N ALA A 208 -27.32 20.47 -10.66
CA ALA A 208 -27.48 20.90 -9.28
C ALA A 208 -26.13 21.08 -8.53
N PRO A 209 -26.07 22.00 -7.54
CA PRO A 209 -24.87 22.24 -6.76
C PRO A 209 -24.62 21.16 -5.70
N VAL A 210 -23.39 20.67 -5.61
CA VAL A 210 -22.89 19.95 -4.44
C VAL A 210 -22.58 20.96 -3.34
N ALA A 211 -23.21 20.78 -2.18
CA ALA A 211 -22.93 21.53 -0.97
C ALA A 211 -21.51 21.24 -0.49
N ALA A 212 -20.67 22.27 -0.44
CA ALA A 212 -19.43 22.26 0.31
C ALA A 212 -19.77 22.40 1.80
N VAL A 213 -19.39 21.40 2.60
CA VAL A 213 -19.32 21.52 4.06
C VAL A 213 -17.85 21.72 4.39
N ASP A 214 -17.55 22.97 4.76
CA ASP A 214 -16.27 23.43 5.27
C ASP A 214 -16.27 23.16 6.79
N ILE A 215 -15.41 22.26 7.26
CA ILE A 215 -15.09 22.15 8.69
C ILE A 215 -13.58 22.33 8.81
N HIS A 216 -13.18 23.57 9.08
CA HIS A 216 -11.89 23.88 9.68
C HIS A 216 -11.87 23.29 11.10
N VAL A 217 -11.13 22.20 11.30
CA VAL A 217 -10.65 21.81 12.63
C VAL A 217 -9.18 22.17 12.69
N GLU A 218 -8.92 23.24 13.45
CA GLU A 218 -7.61 23.69 13.85
C GLU A 218 -6.97 22.62 14.75
N TYR A 219 -5.91 21.98 14.26
CA TYR A 219 -5.14 21.00 15.01
C TYR A 219 -3.94 21.71 15.65
N GLU A 220 -4.01 21.96 16.96
CA GLU A 220 -2.86 22.35 17.77
C GLU A 220 -1.93 21.13 17.96
N PRO A 221 -0.63 21.22 17.63
CA PRO A 221 0.31 20.14 17.84
C PRO A 221 0.74 20.06 19.32
N PRO A 222 0.81 18.86 19.93
CA PRO A 222 1.38 18.71 21.27
C PRO A 222 2.90 18.90 21.22
N GLY A 223 3.38 19.75 22.14
CA GLY A 223 4.76 20.22 22.22
C GLY A 223 5.81 19.13 22.42
N GLU A 224 6.94 19.34 21.74
CA GLU A 224 8.21 18.65 21.92
C GLU A 224 8.70 18.80 23.38
N LYS A 225 9.13 17.69 23.97
CA LYS A 225 10.06 17.70 25.10
C LYS A 225 11.41 17.13 24.64
N PRO A 226 12.53 17.71 25.11
CA PRO A 226 13.84 17.50 24.53
C PRO A 226 14.45 16.15 24.89
N HIS A 227 15.26 15.66 23.96
CA HIS A 227 16.18 14.55 24.11
C HIS A 227 17.15 14.77 25.28
N GLY A 228 17.20 13.79 26.18
CA GLY A 228 18.28 13.61 27.15
C GLY A 228 19.07 12.35 26.79
N GLU A 229 20.33 12.56 26.44
CA GLU A 229 21.35 11.56 26.14
C GLU A 229 22.04 11.14 27.44
N ALA A 230 22.09 9.83 27.73
CA ALA A 230 23.06 9.22 28.66
C ALA A 230 23.11 7.68 28.44
N ASN A 231 23.91 7.29 27.46
CA ASN A 231 24.85 6.18 27.47
C ASN A 231 25.24 5.62 28.86
N GLU A 232 24.77 4.41 29.19
CA GLU A 232 25.47 3.49 30.08
C GLU A 232 25.43 2.06 29.51
N SER A 233 26.62 1.61 29.07
CA SER A 233 26.95 0.24 28.74
C SER A 233 26.97 -0.60 30.02
N TYR A 234 25.96 -1.45 30.22
CA TYR A 234 26.00 -2.49 31.26
C TYR A 234 26.45 -3.83 30.65
N SER A 235 27.75 -4.07 30.73
CA SER A 235 28.35 -5.39 30.52
C SER A 235 28.08 -6.24 31.76
N HIS A 236 27.24 -7.27 31.66
CA HIS A 236 27.10 -8.30 32.69
C HIS A 236 27.80 -9.57 32.22
N GLU A 237 29.10 -9.64 32.50
CA GLU A 237 29.87 -10.88 32.54
C GLU A 237 29.59 -11.54 33.90
N GLY A 238 28.82 -12.62 33.92
CA GLY A 238 28.55 -13.43 35.11
C GLY A 238 28.46 -14.91 34.71
N PRO A 239 29.16 -15.82 35.41
CA PRO A 239 29.21 -17.23 35.06
C PRO A 239 27.86 -17.92 35.28
N TYR A 240 27.39 -18.64 34.27
CA TYR A 240 26.23 -19.53 34.37
C TYR A 240 26.58 -20.75 35.24
N ASP A 241 26.00 -20.82 36.43
CA ASP A 241 25.88 -22.07 37.18
C ASP A 241 24.73 -22.91 36.60
N PRO A 242 24.94 -24.20 36.26
CA PRO A 242 23.86 -25.07 35.81
C PRO A 242 22.96 -25.52 36.99
N PRO A 243 21.64 -25.66 36.78
CA PRO A 243 20.72 -26.13 37.81
C PRO A 243 20.92 -27.62 38.14
N PRO A 244 20.67 -28.03 39.39
CA PRO A 244 20.85 -29.42 39.82
C PRO A 244 19.82 -30.36 39.20
N LEU A 245 20.30 -31.50 38.71
CA LEU A 245 19.51 -32.62 38.21
C LEU A 245 18.73 -33.25 39.38
N LEU A 246 17.42 -32.98 39.46
CA LEU A 246 16.51 -33.75 40.30
C LEU A 246 16.02 -34.96 39.50
N GLY A 247 16.63 -36.10 39.81
CA GLY A 247 16.13 -37.42 39.44
C GLY A 247 14.82 -37.71 40.17
N GLY A 248 13.73 -37.75 39.41
CA GLY A 248 12.44 -38.25 39.84
C GLY A 248 12.05 -39.44 38.97
N GLN A 249 12.09 -40.64 39.56
CA GLN A 249 11.57 -41.87 38.97
C GLN A 249 10.04 -41.76 38.89
N TYR A 250 9.47 -41.88 37.69
CA TYR A 250 8.05 -42.15 37.52
C TYR A 250 7.89 -43.56 36.96
N SER A 251 7.47 -44.45 37.85
CA SER A 251 7.08 -45.83 37.56
C SER A 251 5.83 -45.85 36.69
N THR A 252 5.89 -46.52 35.55
CA THR A 252 4.74 -46.86 34.70
C THR A 252 3.94 -47.99 35.34
N ALA A 253 2.71 -47.71 35.78
CA ALA A 253 1.73 -48.71 36.17
C ALA A 253 0.62 -48.75 35.11
N TRP A 254 0.80 -49.57 34.08
CA TRP A 254 -0.26 -50.03 33.19
C TRP A 254 0.08 -51.45 32.75
N ASP A 255 -0.25 -52.42 33.59
CA ASP A 255 -0.41 -53.81 33.18
C ASP A 255 -1.24 -54.54 34.23
N GLN A 256 -2.49 -54.86 33.88
CA GLN A 256 -3.21 -56.09 34.24
C GLN A 256 -4.69 -55.97 33.85
N HIS A 257 -5.01 -56.35 32.62
CA HIS A 257 -6.27 -57.01 32.26
C HIS A 257 -6.08 -57.73 30.92
N LYS A 258 -5.63 -58.98 30.99
CA LYS A 258 -6.03 -60.14 30.16
C LYS A 258 -5.25 -61.38 30.58
#